data_AF-A0A1Y1ZI95-F1
#
_entry.id   AF-A0A1Y1ZI95-F1
#
_cell.length_a   1.000
_cell.length_b   1.000
_cell.length_c   1.000
_cell.angle_alpha   90.00
_cell.angle_beta   90.00
_cell.angle_gamma   90.00
#
_symmetry.space_group_name_H-M   'P 1'
#
loop_
_entity.id
_entity.type
_entity.pdbx_description
1 polymer ?
#
loop_
_entity_poly.entity_id
_entity_poly.type
_entity_poly.pdbx_seq_one_letter_code
_entity_poly.pdbx_strand_id
1 'polypeptide(L)'
;MKLTALIILTLGMTVAARKCACNGGRAHSKKACDTLGFWYGTTGCGFTGCCVNPGREEESFINECETLGYGFKRCDDCDVC
;
A
#
# COMPACT_ATOMS: atom_id res chain seq x y z
N MET A 1 -38.97 8.39 -29.02
CA MET A 1 -37.83 8.85 -28.19
C MET A 1 -37.06 7.61 -27.74
N LYS A 2 -35.87 7.37 -28.31
CA LYS A 2 -35.02 6.22 -27.93
C LYS A 2 -34.14 6.67 -26.77
N LEU A 3 -34.40 6.16 -25.56
CA LEU A 3 -33.47 6.30 -24.43
C LEU A 3 -32.29 5.36 -24.69
N THR A 4 -31.17 5.91 -25.11
CA THR A 4 -29.87 5.23 -25.11
C THR A 4 -29.43 5.10 -23.65
N ALA A 5 -29.57 3.89 -23.10
CA ALA A 5 -29.02 3.54 -21.81
C ALA A 5 -27.49 3.51 -21.92
N LEU A 6 -26.82 4.52 -21.35
CA LEU A 6 -25.37 4.50 -21.14
C LEU A 6 -25.07 3.56 -19.96
N ILE A 7 -24.66 2.33 -20.26
CA ILE A 7 -24.11 1.42 -19.27
C ILE A 7 -22.64 1.84 -19.06
N ILE A 8 -22.40 2.62 -18.00
CA ILE A 8 -21.04 2.93 -17.56
C ILE A 8 -20.50 1.68 -16.85
N LEU A 9 -19.75 0.85 -17.57
CA LEU A 9 -18.88 -0.15 -16.94
C LEU A 9 -17.74 0.59 -16.25
N THR A 10 -17.90 0.94 -14.98
CA THR A 10 -16.75 1.19 -14.11
C THR A 10 -16.08 -0.15 -13.86
N LEU A 11 -15.19 -0.55 -14.77
CA LEU A 11 -14.15 -1.53 -14.48
C LEU A 11 -13.35 -0.95 -13.31
N GLY A 12 -13.72 -1.32 -12.09
CA GLY A 12 -12.92 -1.09 -10.91
C GLY A 12 -11.60 -1.81 -11.15
N MET A 13 -10.60 -1.06 -11.61
CA MET A 13 -9.22 -1.51 -11.61
C MET A 13 -8.87 -1.73 -10.14
N THR A 14 -9.01 -2.97 -9.68
CA THR A 14 -8.44 -3.39 -8.40
C THR A 14 -6.94 -3.27 -8.58
N VAL A 15 -6.39 -2.10 -8.22
CA VAL A 15 -4.95 -1.93 -8.15
C VAL A 15 -4.51 -2.94 -7.10
N ALA A 16 -3.69 -3.92 -7.49
CA ALA A 16 -3.23 -4.95 -6.57
C ALA A 16 -2.50 -4.25 -5.43
N ALA A 17 -3.11 -4.18 -4.24
CA ALA A 17 -2.52 -3.53 -3.09
C ALA A 17 -1.22 -4.27 -2.72
N ARG A 18 -0.21 -3.51 -2.32
CA ARG A 18 1.05 -4.06 -1.83
C ARG A 18 1.16 -3.85 -0.34
N LYS A 19 1.81 -4.81 0.31
CA LYS A 19 2.23 -4.65 1.70
C LYS A 19 3.72 -4.39 1.72
N CYS A 20 4.14 -3.31 2.36
CA CYS A 20 5.51 -2.85 2.39
C CYS A 20 6.07 -2.76 3.80
N ALA A 21 7.37 -2.94 3.95
CA ALA A 21 8.06 -2.87 5.24
C ALA A 21 9.40 -2.12 5.13
N CYS A 22 9.76 -1.41 6.20
CA CYS A 22 11.10 -0.88 6.44
C CYS A 22 11.96 -1.94 7.17
N ASN A 23 13.29 -1.74 7.23
CA ASN A 23 14.13 -2.53 8.15
C ASN A 23 13.78 -2.18 9.61
N GLY A 24 14.08 -3.10 10.54
CA GLY A 24 13.66 -2.99 11.96
C GLY A 24 12.22 -3.45 12.24
N GLY A 25 11.51 -3.97 11.23
CA GLY A 25 10.28 -4.74 11.43
C GLY A 25 9.06 -3.88 11.76
N ARG A 26 8.21 -4.37 12.68
CA ARG A 26 6.87 -3.83 12.92
C ARG A 26 6.87 -2.36 13.35
N ALA A 27 7.74 -1.98 14.30
CA ALA A 27 7.75 -0.63 14.84
C ALA A 27 8.10 0.42 13.77
N HIS A 28 9.14 0.17 12.98
CA HIS A 28 9.61 1.08 11.94
C HIS A 28 8.61 1.18 10.79
N SER A 29 8.12 0.03 10.32
CA SER A 29 7.12 -0.02 9.24
C SER A 29 5.81 0.66 9.66
N LYS A 30 5.38 0.49 10.91
CA LYS A 30 4.19 1.17 11.43
C LYS A 30 4.39 2.68 11.51
N LYS A 31 5.54 3.13 12.03
CA LYS A 31 5.84 4.55 12.13
C LYS A 31 5.83 5.24 10.77
N ALA A 32 6.51 4.67 9.76
CA ALA A 32 6.50 5.20 8.40
C ALA A 32 5.07 5.23 7.80
N CYS A 33 4.30 4.15 8.00
CA CYS A 33 2.92 4.07 7.53
C CYS A 33 2.02 5.15 8.15
N ASP A 34 2.13 5.32 9.47
CA ASP A 34 1.37 6.31 10.23
C ASP A 34 1.74 7.75 9.81
N THR A 35 3.02 8.02 9.51
CA THR A 35 3.47 9.34 9.02
C THR A 35 2.80 9.71 7.69
N LEU A 36 2.66 8.73 6.79
CA LEU A 36 2.04 8.94 5.47
C LEU A 36 0.51 8.90 5.52
N GLY A 37 -0.09 8.59 6.67
CA GLY A 37 -1.54 8.44 6.82
C GLY A 37 -2.08 7.21 6.10
N PHE A 38 -1.24 6.21 5.84
CA PHE A 38 -1.62 4.96 5.19
C PHE A 38 -2.09 3.91 6.20
N TRP A 39 -2.70 2.84 5.70
CA TRP A 39 -3.24 1.80 6.57
C TRP A 39 -2.18 0.73 6.89
N TYR A 40 -2.00 0.44 8.19
CA TYR A 40 -1.07 -0.58 8.64
C TYR A 40 -1.75 -1.94 8.79
N GLY A 41 -1.43 -2.87 7.90
CA GLY A 41 -1.99 -4.23 7.87
C GLY A 41 -1.20 -5.22 8.72
N THR A 42 -1.91 -6.03 9.51
CA THR A 42 -1.32 -7.09 10.35
C THR A 42 -1.63 -8.51 9.91
N THR A 43 -2.52 -8.68 8.93
CA THR A 43 -2.99 -9.96 8.40
C THR A 43 -2.59 -10.11 6.94
N GLY A 44 -2.46 -11.33 6.42
CA GLY A 44 -2.11 -11.59 5.02
C GLY A 44 -0.62 -11.47 4.69
N CYS A 45 -0.17 -12.16 3.64
CA CYS A 45 1.16 -12.03 3.01
C CYS A 45 2.37 -12.40 3.88
N GLY A 46 2.15 -12.99 5.05
CA GLY A 46 3.21 -13.54 5.90
C GLY A 46 4.02 -12.50 6.69
N PHE A 47 3.61 -11.23 6.70
CA PHE A 47 4.19 -10.19 7.55
C PHE A 47 3.23 -9.01 7.77
N THR A 48 3.58 -8.20 8.76
CA THR A 48 2.90 -6.93 9.05
C THR A 48 3.59 -5.79 8.34
N GLY A 49 2.84 -4.88 7.72
CA GLY A 49 3.42 -3.82 6.91
C GLY A 49 2.41 -2.74 6.53
N CYS A 50 2.87 -1.74 5.80
CA CYS A 50 2.04 -0.67 5.30
C CYS A 50 1.38 -1.07 3.99
N CYS A 51 0.09 -0.78 3.86
CA CYS A 51 -0.69 -1.08 2.68
C CYS A 51 -0.71 0.11 1.76
N VAL A 52 -0.19 -0.10 0.57
CA VAL A 52 0.06 0.95 -0.42
C VAL A 52 -0.39 0.47 -1.78
N ASN A 53 -0.88 1.40 -2.58
CA ASN A 53 -1.08 1.18 -3.99
C ASN A 53 0.27 1.25 -4.73
N PRO A 54 0.55 0.33 -5.68
CA PRO A 54 1.71 0.40 -6.55
C PRO A 54 1.87 1.77 -7.21
N GLY A 55 3.13 2.19 -7.37
CA GLY A 55 3.48 3.51 -7.91
C GLY A 55 3.67 4.53 -6.79
N ARG A 56 2.88 5.61 -6.77
CA ARG A 56 3.18 6.78 -5.94
C ARG A 56 3.16 6.50 -4.43
N GLU A 57 2.23 5.69 -3.94
CA GLU A 57 2.15 5.39 -2.50
C GLU A 57 3.30 4.46 -2.07
N GLU A 58 3.63 3.47 -2.89
CA GLU A 58 4.82 2.62 -2.70
C GLU A 58 6.11 3.44 -2.67
N GLU A 59 6.33 4.32 -3.65
CA GLU A 59 7.48 5.22 -3.67
C GLU A 59 7.53 6.15 -2.45
N SER A 60 6.36 6.68 -2.03
CA SER A 60 6.27 7.52 -0.83
C SER A 60 6.67 6.74 0.42
N PHE A 61 6.23 5.49 0.54
CA PHE A 61 6.60 4.62 1.65
C PHE A 61 8.08 4.26 1.65
N ILE A 62 8.66 3.92 0.49
CA ILE A 62 10.09 3.66 0.35
C ILE A 62 10.89 4.89 0.81
N ASN A 63 10.55 6.08 0.30
CA ASN A 63 11.23 7.32 0.66
C ASN A 63 11.08 7.68 2.14
N GLU A 64 9.92 7.40 2.75
CA GLU A 64 9.71 7.63 4.18
C GLU A 64 10.55 6.70 5.05
N CYS A 65 10.68 5.42 4.66
CA CYS A 65 11.60 4.50 5.34
C CYS A 65 13.05 5.02 5.33
N GLU A 66 13.51 5.56 4.20
CA GLU A 66 14.84 6.17 4.07
C GLU A 66 14.96 7.47 4.88
N THR A 67 13.97 8.35 4.80
CA THR A 67 13.94 9.66 5.50
C THR A 67 13.99 9.49 7.02
N LEU A 68 13.32 8.46 7.55
CA LEU A 68 13.36 8.11 8.97
C LEU A 68 14.64 7.37 9.38
N GLY A 69 15.52 7.04 8.44
CA GLY A 69 16.76 6.29 8.68
C GLY A 69 16.55 4.81 8.97
N TYR A 70 15.37 4.27 8.65
CA TYR A 70 15.05 2.85 8.84
C TYR A 70 15.52 2.00 7.65
N GLY A 71 15.58 2.60 6.47
CA GLY A 71 15.86 1.91 5.21
C GLY A 71 14.70 1.04 4.75
N PHE A 72 14.53 0.92 3.44
CA PHE A 72 13.51 0.05 2.86
C PHE A 72 13.89 -1.44 2.97
N LYS A 73 12.89 -2.31 3.18
CA LYS A 73 13.10 -3.77 3.26
C LYS A 73 12.49 -4.53 2.09
N ARG A 74 11.18 -4.41 1.88
CA ARG A 74 10.45 -5.12 0.83
C ARG A 74 9.04 -4.59 0.62
N CYS A 75 8.48 -4.88 -0.54
CA CYS A 75 7.05 -4.79 -0.87
C CYS A 75 6.63 -6.06 -1.59
N ASP A 76 5.55 -6.69 -1.12
CA ASP A 76 4.99 -7.89 -1.73
C ASP A 76 3.54 -7.61 -2.16
N ASP A 77 3.14 -8.14 -3.32
CA ASP A 77 1.75 -8.12 -3.77
C ASP A 77 0.88 -8.83 -2.74
N CYS A 78 -0.24 -8.21 -2.37
CA CYS A 78 -0.99 -8.61 -1.20
C CYS A 78 -2.50 -8.45 -1.36
N ASP A 79 -3.18 -9.56 -1.63
CA ASP A 79 -4.64 -9.61 -1.79
C ASP A 79 -5.39 -9.12 -0.55
N VAL A 80 -4.80 -9.35 0.63
CA VAL A 80 -5.32 -8.90 1.92
C VAL A 80 -4.28 -8.05 2.61
N CYS A 81 -4.45 -6.77 2.37
CA CYS A 81 -4.26 -5.76 3.37
C CYS A 81 -5.51 -5.80 4.27
#